data_AF-A0A399QQB3-F1
#
_entry.id   AF-A0A399QQB3-F1
#
_cell.length_a   1.000
_cell.length_b   1.000
_cell.length_c   1.000
_cell.angle_alpha   90.00
_cell.angle_beta   90.00
_cell.angle_gamma   90.00
#
_symmetry.space_group_name_H-M   'P 1'
#
loop_
_entity.id
_entity.type
_entity.pdbx_description
1 polymer ?
#
loop_
_entity_poly.entity_id
_entity_poly.type
_entity_poly.pdbx_seq_one_letter_code
_entity_poly.pdbx_strand_id
1 'polypeptide(L)' 'MLRAAALIGIPPEQFWKLSLREWRALTAQAGRSLPRKEFDLMMKKQPDERADADG' A
#
# COMPACT_ATOMS: atom_id res chain seq x y z
N MET A 1 -0.98 1.32 4.55
CA MET A 1 -2.10 0.63 5.22
C MET A 1 -2.73 1.47 6.31
N LEU A 2 -1.97 2.11 7.21
CA LEU A 2 -2.52 3.03 8.22
C LEU A 2 -3.39 4.16 7.66
N ARG A 3 -3.00 4.82 6.55
CA ARG A 3 -3.88 5.79 5.88
C ARG A 3 -5.20 5.19 5.41
N ALA A 4 -5.17 3.99 4.84
CA ALA A 4 -6.39 3.30 4.42
C ALA A 4 -7.27 2.94 5.63
N ALA A 5 -6.65 2.52 6.74
CA ALA A 5 -7.36 2.26 8.00
C ALA A 5 -8.04 3.53 8.53
N ALA A 6 -7.35 4.67 8.51
CA ALA A 6 -7.92 5.96 8.88
C ALA A 6 -9.08 6.39 7.97
N LEU A 7 -8.97 6.15 6.65
CA LEU A 7 -10.03 6.46 5.69
C LEU A 7 -11.31 5.63 5.92
N ILE A 8 -11.19 4.43 6.51
CA ILE A 8 -12.34 3.59 6.89
C ILE A 8 -12.68 3.70 8.39
N GLY A 9 -12.10 4.67 9.11
CA GLY A 9 -12.42 4.97 10.51
C GLY A 9 -11.80 4.04 11.56
N ILE A 10 -10.80 3.24 11.18
CA ILE A 10 -10.11 2.34 12.12
C ILE A 10 -8.96 3.10 12.80
N PRO A 11 -8.99 3.27 14.13
CA PRO A 11 -7.90 3.91 14.87
C PRO A 11 -6.64 3.03 14.85
N PRO A 12 -5.44 3.64 14.95
CA PRO A 12 -4.17 2.94 14.79
C PRO A 12 -4.00 1.77 15.78
N GLU A 13 -4.47 1.90 17.02
CA GLU A 13 -4.39 0.84 18.03
C GLU A 13 -5.22 -0.40 17.66
N GLN A 14 -6.37 -0.21 17.01
CA GLN A 14 -7.20 -1.32 16.53
C GLN A 14 -6.64 -1.93 15.24
N PHE A 15 -6.00 -1.11 14.39
CA PHE A 15 -5.30 -1.59 13.21
C PHE A 15 -4.21 -2.61 13.56
N TRP A 16 -3.43 -2.38 14.61
CA TRP A 16 -2.36 -3.30 15.02
C TRP A 16 -2.86 -4.62 15.63
N LYS A 17 -4.11 -4.67 16.09
CA LYS A 17 -4.75 -5.88 16.62
C LYS A 17 -5.42 -6.73 15.54
N LEU A 18 -5.66 -6.16 14.36
CA LEU A 18 -6.29 -6.86 13.25
C LEU A 18 -5.36 -7.92 12.66
N SER A 19 -5.89 -9.10 12.41
CA SER A 19 -5.18 -10.10 11.61
C SER A 19 -5.14 -9.70 10.14
N LEU A 20 -4.15 -10.22 9.41
CA LEU A 20 -4.03 -10.00 7.95
C LEU A 20 -5.28 -10.47 7.18
N ARG A 21 -5.97 -11.49 7.70
CA ARG A 21 -7.19 -12.05 7.10
C ARG A 21 -8.38 -11.10 7.26
N GLU A 22 -8.55 -10.52 8.45
CA GLU A 22 -9.59 -9.50 8.69
C GLU A 22 -9.32 -8.23 7.88
N TRP A 23 -8.06 -7.76 7.86
CA TRP A 23 -7.67 -6.62 7.04
C TRP A 23 -7.99 -6.84 5.56
N ARG A 24 -7.66 -8.03 5.01
CA ARG A 24 -7.99 -8.38 3.62
C ARG A 24 -9.49 -8.42 3.36
N ALA A 25 -10.30 -8.88 4.31
CA ALA A 25 -11.75 -8.87 4.16
C ALA A 25 -12.29 -7.42 4.12
N LEU A 26 -11.77 -6.55 4.99
CA LEU A 26 -12.14 -5.13 5.04
C LEU A 26 -11.74 -4.36 3.78
N THR A 27 -10.58 -4.68 3.19
CA THR A 27 -10.09 -4.01 1.98
C THR A 27 -10.35 -4.75 0.69
N ALA A 28 -11.09 -5.87 0.72
CA ALA A 28 -11.33 -6.70 -0.47
C ALA A 28 -11.98 -5.91 -1.62
N GLN A 29 -12.76 -4.87 -1.28
CA GLN A 29 -13.43 -3.99 -2.24
C GLN A 29 -12.62 -2.74 -2.60
N ALA A 30 -11.51 -2.47 -1.91
CA ALA A 30 -10.72 -1.24 -2.07
C ALA A 30 -9.84 -1.22 -3.35
N GLY A 31 -10.06 -2.18 -4.26
CA GLY A 31 -9.53 -2.15 -5.62
C GLY A 31 -8.53 -3.26 -5.92
N ARG A 32 -8.45 -3.61 -7.21
CA ARG A 32 -7.50 -4.58 -7.75
C ARG A 32 -6.10 -4.23 -7.27
N SER A 33 -5.44 -5.19 -6.61
CA SER A 33 -3.98 -5.16 -6.50
C SER A 33 -3.39 -4.95 -7.90
N LEU A 34 -2.52 -3.96 -8.04
CA LEU A 34 -1.81 -3.71 -9.28
C LEU A 34 -1.09 -5.02 -9.68
N PRO A 35 -1.40 -5.60 -10.85
CA PRO A 35 -0.78 -6.85 -11.26
C PRO A 35 0.72 -6.67 -11.37
N ARG A 36 1.49 -7.70 -11.00
CA ARG A 36 2.96 -7.58 -10.87
C ARG A 36 3.63 -7.02 -12.13
N LYS A 37 3.17 -7.42 -13.32
CA LYS A 37 3.66 -6.91 -14.60
C LYS A 37 3.49 -5.40 -14.76
N GLU A 38 2.36 -4.85 -14.31
CA GLU A 38 2.04 -3.43 -14.44
C GLU A 38 2.84 -2.60 -13.42
N PHE A 39 3.08 -3.17 -12.23
CA PHE A 39 4.02 -2.62 -11.25
C PHE A 39 5.46 -2.56 -11.78
N ASP A 40 5.97 -3.66 -12.35
CA ASP A 40 7.31 -3.71 -12.95
C ASP A 40 7.46 -2.70 -14.10
N LEU A 41 6.41 -2.46 -14.88
CA LEU A 41 6.39 -1.41 -15.91
C LEU A 41 6.38 0.00 -15.30
N MET A 42 5.66 0.23 -14.20
CA MET A 42 5.70 1.50 -13.47
C MET A 42 7.09 1.80 -12.91
N MET A 43 7.73 0.83 -12.25
CA MET A 43 9.08 1.01 -11.69
C MET A 43 10.12 1.34 -12.77
N LYS A 44 9.97 0.79 -13.98
CA LYS A 44 10.85 1.12 -15.11
C LYS A 44 10.58 2.50 -15.72
N LYS A 45 9.32 2.95 -15.70
CA LYS A 45 8.91 4.26 -16.27
C LYS A 45 9.18 5.42 -15.32
N GLN A 46 9.17 5.14 -14.02
CA GLN A 46 9.43 6.11 -12.97
C GLN A 46 10.45 5.47 -12.03
N PRO A 47 11.73 5.40 -12.46
CA PRO A 47 12.77 5.11 -11.49
C PRO A 47 12.72 6.22 -10.46
N ASP A 48 12.59 5.86 -9.18
CA ASP A 48 12.96 6.79 -8.11
C ASP A 48 14.36 7.27 -8.47
N GLU A 49 14.50 8.56 -8.79
CA GLU A 49 15.79 9.22 -8.73
C GLU A 49 16.25 9.00 -7.29
N ARG A 50 17.08 7.98 -7.08
CA ARG A 50 18.03 8.05 -5.99
C ARG A 50 18.65 9.41 -6.17
N ALA A 51 18.51 10.25 -5.15
CA ALA A 51 19.41 11.35 -4.93
C ALA A 51 20.80 10.75 -4.74
N ASP A 52 21.38 10.22 -5.81
CA ASP A 52 22.80 10.26 -6.09
C ASP A 52 23.08 11.74 -6.44
N ALA A 53 22.82 12.63 -5.48
CA ALA A 53 23.47 13.92 -5.40
C ALA A 53 24.89 13.62 -4.93
N ASP A 54 25.69 13.23 -5.91
CA ASP A 54 27.15 13.23 -5.91
C ASP A 54 27.68 14.59 -5.43
N GLY A 55 28.69 14.55 -4.56
CA GLY A 55 29.39 15.71 -4.00
C GLY A 55 30.15 15.38 -2.72
#